data_AF-A0A838N0I0-F1
#
_entry.id   AF-A0A838N0I0-F1
#
_cell.length_a   1.000
_cell.length_b   1.000
_cell.length_c   1.000
_cell.angle_alpha   90.00
_cell.angle_beta   90.00
_cell.angle_gamma   90.00
#
_symmetry.space_group_name_H-M   'P 1'
#
loop_
_entity.id
_entity.type
_entity.pdbx_description
1 polymer ?
#
loop_
_entity_poly.entity_id
_entity_poly.type
_entity_poly.pdbx_seq_one_letter_code
_entity_poly.pdbx_strand_id
1 'polypeptide(L)'
;MRRYAAIGLVCGLCIAQATRAEDLPSVPRGVFDLVKAGSPIAPEALSNPAVDGISIRQKWRDLEPEKGSFRWEYLDREIARAEKAGKAVLLRVADSGASIPAWVLKKGVQTFTYHDRNPHHKEETGTAAVFWDPIYASERKALMKALGERFAGNPAVKIVASNPAGARTNDWNIPKTRADVDNWKTLGFTPDKLIEAATDVIDATMRSFPHQYVTIAVGRAGKLEPTPDYCARKIIQQVRRDYPGRLIVQKNNLSAKTAPAPGGDSIFRIVWESRPDVAAQMLWFSYGDNTCRNNGHRSPCKAETTLRQSVATGATYGMKYIEIYEEDVLHLPDVIRYAHELLTK
;
A
#
# COMPACT_ATOMS: atom_id res chain seq x y z
N MET A 1 28.47 4.70 -69.25
CA MET A 1 27.54 5.14 -68.19
C MET A 1 27.14 3.95 -67.33
N ARG A 2 27.82 3.71 -66.20
CA ARG A 2 27.42 2.72 -65.19
C ARG A 2 27.00 3.51 -63.95
N ARG A 3 25.73 3.41 -63.56
CA ARG A 3 25.18 4.03 -62.34
C ARG A 3 25.35 3.06 -61.19
N TYR A 4 26.04 3.49 -60.13
CA TYR A 4 26.08 2.81 -58.84
C TYR A 4 24.80 3.14 -58.07
N ALA A 5 24.09 2.11 -57.59
CA ALA A 5 22.97 2.26 -56.66
C ALA A 5 23.50 2.05 -55.23
N ALA A 6 23.39 3.09 -54.40
CA ALA A 6 23.68 3.00 -52.97
C ALA A 6 22.47 2.40 -52.25
N ILE A 7 22.66 1.27 -51.57
CA ILE A 7 21.67 0.65 -50.69
C ILE A 7 21.81 1.32 -49.31
N GLY A 8 20.84 2.16 -48.95
CA GLY A 8 20.72 2.73 -47.61
C GLY A 8 20.05 1.74 -46.67
N LEU A 9 20.80 1.21 -45.71
CA LEU A 9 20.28 0.39 -44.62
C LEU A 9 19.66 1.33 -43.56
N VAL A 10 18.33 1.40 -43.48
CA VAL A 10 17.63 2.12 -42.40
C VAL A 10 17.55 1.19 -41.18
N CYS A 11 18.40 1.45 -40.20
CA CYS A 11 18.35 0.83 -38.88
C CYS A 11 17.14 1.41 -38.12
N GLY A 12 16.05 0.64 -38.04
CA GLY A 12 14.88 1.01 -37.27
C GLY A 12 15.15 0.87 -35.77
N LEU A 13 15.44 1.99 -35.10
CA LEU A 13 15.32 2.06 -33.64
C LEU A 13 13.84 1.93 -33.27
N CYS A 14 13.47 0.83 -32.61
CA CYS A 14 12.24 0.75 -31.83
C CYS A 14 12.37 1.68 -30.62
N ILE A 15 12.01 2.94 -30.79
CA ILE A 15 11.76 3.84 -29.67
C ILE A 15 10.46 3.36 -29.03
N ALA A 16 10.55 2.72 -27.86
CA ALA A 16 9.39 2.49 -27.01
C ALA A 16 8.79 3.85 -26.67
N GLN A 17 7.65 4.18 -27.28
CA GLN A 17 6.92 5.41 -26.96
C GLN A 17 6.46 5.31 -25.50
N ALA A 18 6.92 6.24 -24.66
CA ALA A 18 6.38 6.40 -23.33
C ALA A 18 4.89 6.78 -23.46
N THR A 19 4.01 5.91 -22.99
CA THR A 19 2.57 6.20 -22.86
C THR A 19 2.41 7.47 -22.02
N ARG A 20 1.71 8.47 -22.56
CA ARG A 20 1.36 9.67 -21.79
C ARG A 20 0.43 9.26 -20.64
N ALA A 21 0.43 10.02 -19.55
CA ALA A 21 -0.46 9.82 -18.40
C ALA A 21 -1.97 9.90 -18.76
N GLU A 22 -2.31 10.27 -20.00
CA GLU A 22 -3.68 10.42 -20.50
C GLU A 22 -4.38 9.08 -20.82
N ASP A 23 -3.69 7.94 -20.85
CA ASP A 23 -4.27 6.64 -21.23
C ASP A 23 -4.67 5.72 -20.05
N LEU A 24 -4.43 6.14 -18.79
CA LEU A 24 -4.82 5.32 -17.64
C LEU A 24 -6.33 5.45 -17.37
N PRO A 25 -7.08 4.32 -17.22
CA PRO A 25 -8.47 4.38 -16.77
C PRO A 25 -8.52 5.03 -15.39
N SER A 26 -9.59 5.73 -15.03
CA SER A 26 -9.71 6.41 -13.74
C SER A 26 -9.38 5.49 -12.55
N VAL A 27 -8.86 6.08 -11.45
CA VAL A 27 -8.55 5.35 -10.21
C VAL A 27 -9.77 4.51 -9.81
N PRO A 28 -9.62 3.18 -9.59
CA PRO A 28 -10.71 2.32 -9.17
C PRO A 28 -11.42 2.88 -7.94
N ARG A 29 -12.74 2.70 -7.89
CA ARG A 29 -13.59 3.26 -6.86
C ARG A 29 -14.31 2.18 -6.08
N GLY A 30 -14.82 2.52 -4.90
CA GLY A 30 -15.75 1.67 -4.17
C GLY A 30 -15.14 0.90 -3.00
N VAL A 31 -15.72 -0.25 -2.68
CA VAL A 31 -15.29 -1.09 -1.55
C VAL A 31 -14.24 -2.09 -2.03
N PHE A 32 -13.11 -2.11 -1.34
CA PHE A 32 -12.09 -3.12 -1.53
C PHE A 32 -12.10 -4.09 -0.36
N ASP A 33 -12.33 -5.38 -0.63
CA ASP A 33 -12.24 -6.43 0.37
C ASP A 33 -10.77 -6.63 0.80
N LEU A 34 -10.48 -6.41 2.09
CA LEU A 34 -9.15 -6.54 2.66
C LEU A 34 -8.94 -7.95 3.18
N VAL A 35 -8.40 -8.78 2.31
CA VAL A 35 -8.10 -10.19 2.59
C VAL A 35 -6.93 -10.31 3.56
N LYS A 36 -6.99 -11.29 4.45
CA LYS A 36 -5.85 -11.62 5.31
C LYS A 36 -4.67 -12.12 4.45
N ALA A 37 -3.46 -11.69 4.78
CA ALA A 37 -2.27 -12.06 4.01
C ALA A 37 -2.07 -13.59 3.95
N GLY A 38 -1.99 -14.14 2.73
CA GLY A 38 -1.84 -15.56 2.47
C GLY A 38 -3.11 -16.39 2.61
N SER A 39 -4.26 -15.77 2.90
CA SER A 39 -5.56 -16.45 3.00
C SER A 39 -6.34 -16.40 1.67
N PRO A 40 -7.11 -17.43 1.32
CA PRO A 40 -7.96 -17.40 0.14
C PRO A 40 -9.07 -16.37 0.31
N ILE A 41 -9.48 -15.72 -0.79
CA ILE A 41 -10.63 -14.81 -0.80
C ILE A 41 -11.91 -15.62 -0.50
N ALA A 42 -12.80 -15.09 0.33
CA ALA A 42 -14.11 -15.68 0.58
C ALA A 42 -14.98 -15.66 -0.71
N PRO A 43 -15.62 -16.78 -1.10
CA PRO A 43 -16.53 -16.81 -2.25
C PRO A 43 -17.64 -15.75 -2.19
N GLU A 44 -18.13 -15.46 -0.99
CA GLU A 44 -19.17 -14.46 -0.73
C GLU A 44 -18.69 -13.05 -1.11
N ALA A 45 -17.44 -12.68 -0.77
CA ALA A 45 -16.84 -11.41 -1.17
C ALA A 45 -16.69 -11.28 -2.70
N LEU A 46 -16.31 -12.37 -3.38
CA LEU A 46 -16.25 -12.42 -4.85
C LEU A 46 -17.62 -12.25 -5.51
N SER A 47 -18.66 -12.85 -4.92
CA SER A 47 -20.03 -12.79 -5.45
C SER A 47 -20.79 -11.52 -5.06
N ASN A 48 -20.31 -10.76 -4.06
CA ASN A 48 -20.99 -9.58 -3.55
C ASN A 48 -20.92 -8.43 -4.58
N PRO A 49 -22.05 -7.92 -5.10
CA PRO A 49 -22.06 -6.83 -6.08
C PRO A 49 -21.61 -5.49 -5.49
N ALA A 50 -21.65 -5.32 -4.16
CA ALA A 50 -21.19 -4.12 -3.46
C ALA A 50 -19.69 -4.17 -3.09
N VAL A 51 -18.97 -5.21 -3.53
CA VAL A 51 -17.49 -5.26 -3.46
C VAL A 51 -16.96 -4.96 -4.85
N ASP A 52 -16.20 -3.88 -4.99
CA ASP A 52 -15.70 -3.38 -6.27
C ASP A 52 -14.29 -3.91 -6.59
N GLY A 53 -13.51 -4.20 -5.55
CA GLY A 53 -12.17 -4.75 -5.68
C GLY A 53 -11.76 -5.64 -4.52
N ILE A 54 -10.63 -6.33 -4.70
CA ILE A 54 -10.02 -7.21 -3.70
C ILE A 54 -8.58 -6.73 -3.45
N SER A 55 -8.25 -6.49 -2.18
CA SER A 55 -6.88 -6.27 -1.72
C SER A 55 -6.22 -7.59 -1.37
N ILE A 56 -5.55 -8.18 -2.36
CA ILE A 56 -4.86 -9.47 -2.24
C ILE A 56 -3.50 -9.26 -1.60
N ARG A 57 -3.26 -9.98 -0.50
CA ARG A 57 -2.09 -9.77 0.36
C ARG A 57 -1.24 -11.02 0.48
N GLN A 58 0.07 -10.85 0.42
CA GLN A 58 1.04 -11.91 0.70
C GLN A 58 2.23 -11.35 1.48
N LYS A 59 2.97 -12.18 2.21
CA LYS A 59 4.25 -11.77 2.85
C LYS A 59 5.41 -12.14 1.95
N TRP A 60 6.43 -11.28 1.87
CA TRP A 60 7.61 -11.52 1.04
C TRP A 60 8.30 -12.84 1.41
N ARG A 61 8.48 -13.14 2.70
CA ARG A 61 9.05 -14.41 3.17
C ARG A 61 8.30 -15.67 2.73
N ASP A 62 6.99 -15.56 2.51
CA ASP A 62 6.13 -16.68 2.12
C ASP A 62 6.11 -16.79 0.59
N LEU A 63 6.25 -15.66 -0.11
CA LEU A 63 6.34 -15.55 -1.56
C LEU A 63 7.72 -15.95 -2.12
N GLU A 64 8.82 -15.51 -1.52
CA GLU A 64 10.21 -15.78 -1.94
C GLU A 64 10.99 -16.35 -0.74
N PRO A 65 10.72 -17.59 -0.31
CA PRO A 65 11.37 -18.21 0.84
C PRO A 65 12.88 -18.39 0.68
N GLU A 66 13.35 -18.48 -0.57
CA GLU A 66 14.76 -18.52 -0.96
C GLU A 66 14.98 -17.58 -2.14
N LYS A 67 16.19 -17.00 -2.26
CA LYS A 67 16.47 -16.00 -3.29
C LYS A 67 16.14 -16.52 -4.69
N GLY A 68 15.24 -15.83 -5.39
CA GLY A 68 14.79 -16.16 -6.74
C GLY A 68 13.80 -17.32 -6.84
N SER A 69 13.52 -18.03 -5.74
CA SER A 69 12.57 -19.15 -5.72
C SER A 69 11.21 -18.68 -5.25
N PHE A 70 10.41 -18.17 -6.19
CA PHE A 70 9.09 -17.62 -5.92
C PHE A 70 7.99 -18.69 -5.91
N ARG A 71 7.10 -18.61 -4.93
CA ARG A 71 5.87 -19.41 -4.78
C ARG A 71 4.67 -18.61 -5.27
N TRP A 72 4.44 -18.64 -6.58
CA TRP A 72 3.42 -17.81 -7.25
C TRP A 72 2.00 -18.34 -7.09
N GLU A 73 1.82 -19.61 -6.73
CA GLU A 73 0.56 -20.35 -6.84
C GLU A 73 -0.60 -19.67 -6.12
N TYR A 74 -0.33 -19.11 -4.93
CA TYR A 74 -1.32 -18.35 -4.18
C TYR A 74 -1.78 -17.10 -4.92
N LEU A 75 -0.84 -16.25 -5.35
CA LEU A 75 -1.15 -14.98 -6.00
C LEU A 75 -1.82 -15.23 -7.37
N ASP A 76 -1.29 -16.15 -8.17
CA ASP A 76 -1.87 -16.53 -9.45
C ASP A 76 -3.34 -16.97 -9.27
N ARG A 77 -3.60 -17.85 -8.29
CA ARG A 77 -4.95 -18.36 -8.03
C ARG A 77 -5.91 -17.26 -7.57
N GLU A 78 -5.53 -16.46 -6.58
CA GLU A 78 -6.45 -15.44 -6.03
C GLU A 78 -6.68 -14.29 -7.02
N ILE A 79 -5.67 -13.89 -7.81
CA ILE A 79 -5.84 -12.89 -8.88
C ILE A 79 -6.78 -13.42 -9.95
N ALA A 80 -6.62 -14.67 -10.40
CA ALA A 80 -7.52 -15.27 -11.38
C ALA A 80 -8.96 -15.39 -10.87
N ARG A 81 -9.16 -15.66 -9.57
CA ARG A 81 -10.50 -15.67 -8.94
C ARG A 81 -11.14 -14.28 -8.95
N ALA A 82 -10.39 -13.24 -8.58
CA ALA A 82 -10.86 -11.86 -8.60
C ALA A 82 -11.18 -11.40 -10.04
N GLU A 83 -10.31 -11.71 -10.99
CA GLU A 83 -10.50 -11.43 -12.43
C GLU A 83 -11.77 -12.09 -12.96
N LYS A 84 -11.97 -13.39 -12.69
CA LYS A 84 -13.18 -14.13 -13.08
C LYS A 84 -14.46 -13.54 -12.48
N ALA A 85 -14.37 -12.95 -11.29
CA ALA A 85 -15.48 -12.28 -10.62
C ALA A 85 -15.65 -10.81 -11.04
N GLY A 86 -14.84 -10.32 -12.00
CA GLY A 86 -14.89 -8.94 -12.48
C GLY A 86 -14.44 -7.89 -11.44
N LYS A 87 -13.64 -8.29 -10.44
CA LYS A 87 -13.18 -7.40 -9.36
C LYS A 87 -11.84 -6.78 -9.73
N ALA A 88 -11.67 -5.49 -9.41
CA ALA A 88 -10.35 -4.86 -9.47
C ALA A 88 -9.42 -5.48 -8.42
N VAL A 89 -8.15 -5.66 -8.74
CA VAL A 89 -7.14 -6.16 -7.80
C VAL A 89 -6.24 -5.03 -7.33
N LEU A 90 -6.11 -4.91 -6.01
CA LEU A 90 -5.02 -4.22 -5.33
C LEU A 90 -4.02 -5.29 -4.86
N LEU A 91 -2.85 -5.35 -5.48
CA LEU A 91 -1.79 -6.28 -5.13
C LEU A 91 -0.90 -5.68 -4.03
N ARG A 92 -0.77 -6.37 -2.90
CA ARG A 92 0.06 -5.92 -1.78
C ARG A 92 0.94 -7.04 -1.23
N VAL A 93 2.24 -6.95 -1.46
CA VAL A 93 3.23 -7.83 -0.82
C VAL A 93 3.84 -7.11 0.38
N ALA A 94 3.70 -7.71 1.56
CA ALA A 94 4.31 -7.22 2.78
C ALA A 94 5.81 -7.49 2.78
N ASP A 95 6.61 -6.43 2.75
CA ASP A 95 8.05 -6.50 2.51
C ASP A 95 8.90 -6.01 3.68
N SER A 96 8.28 -5.78 4.84
CA SER A 96 8.92 -5.25 6.05
C SER A 96 8.70 -6.10 7.30
N GLY A 97 9.49 -5.80 8.34
CA GLY A 97 9.42 -6.45 9.64
C GLY A 97 9.51 -7.97 9.54
N ALA A 98 8.59 -8.67 10.22
CA ALA A 98 8.53 -10.13 10.19
C ALA A 98 8.20 -10.71 8.80
N SER A 99 7.85 -9.89 7.81
CA SER A 99 7.59 -10.35 6.45
C SER A 99 8.87 -10.47 5.60
N ILE A 100 10.01 -9.96 6.07
CA ILE A 100 11.29 -10.05 5.35
C ILE A 100 11.77 -11.52 5.37
N PRO A 101 12.13 -12.12 4.21
CA PRO A 101 12.70 -13.45 4.16
C PRO A 101 14.00 -13.57 4.95
N ALA A 102 14.23 -14.70 5.61
CA ALA A 102 15.45 -14.94 6.38
C ALA A 102 16.73 -14.83 5.52
N TRP A 103 16.66 -15.20 4.24
CA TRP A 103 17.81 -15.10 3.33
C TRP A 103 18.24 -13.65 3.07
N VAL A 104 17.31 -12.68 3.11
CA VAL A 104 17.63 -11.25 3.00
C VAL A 104 18.44 -10.80 4.21
N LEU A 105 17.97 -11.15 5.41
CA LEU A 105 18.66 -10.79 6.66
C LEU A 105 20.05 -11.43 6.75
N LYS A 106 20.21 -12.68 6.28
CA LYS A 106 21.49 -13.39 6.22
C LYS A 106 22.53 -12.73 5.30
N LYS A 107 22.13 -11.81 4.41
CA LYS A 107 23.07 -11.02 3.60
C LYS A 107 23.73 -9.88 4.38
N GLY A 108 23.38 -9.69 5.66
CA GLY A 108 23.98 -8.66 6.50
C GLY A 108 23.25 -7.31 6.44
N VAL A 109 21.94 -7.32 6.13
CA VAL A 109 21.09 -6.13 6.21
C VAL A 109 21.20 -5.52 7.59
N GLN A 110 21.50 -4.22 7.66
CA GLN A 110 21.49 -3.49 8.92
C GLN A 110 20.07 -3.47 9.49
N THR A 111 19.92 -3.94 10.72
CA THR A 111 18.64 -3.93 11.44
C THR A 111 18.79 -3.19 12.77
N PHE A 112 17.67 -2.75 13.31
CA PHE A 112 17.60 -2.33 14.70
C PHE A 112 16.38 -2.91 15.39
N THR A 113 16.47 -2.93 16.70
CA THR A 113 15.45 -3.45 17.58
C THR A 113 14.65 -2.31 18.17
N TYR A 114 13.33 -2.45 18.20
CA TYR A 114 12.41 -1.50 18.81
C TYR A 114 11.44 -2.20 19.75
N HIS A 115 10.91 -1.45 20.71
CA HIS A 115 9.85 -1.96 21.58
C HIS A 115 8.50 -1.55 21.02
N ASP A 116 7.69 -2.53 20.64
CA ASP A 116 6.31 -2.25 20.25
C ASP A 116 5.47 -1.98 21.50
N ARG A 117 5.31 -0.68 21.78
CA ARG A 117 4.44 -0.17 22.85
C ARG A 117 3.05 0.18 22.35
N ASN A 118 2.67 -0.26 21.15
CA ASN A 118 1.30 -0.10 20.69
C ASN A 118 0.39 -0.86 21.65
N PRO A 119 -0.54 -0.20 22.35
CA PRO A 119 -1.42 -0.85 23.32
C PRO A 119 -2.37 -1.86 22.68
N HIS A 120 -2.42 -1.92 21.34
CA HIS A 120 -3.23 -2.85 20.56
C HIS A 120 -2.47 -4.10 20.12
N HIS A 121 -1.17 -4.19 20.44
CA HIS A 121 -0.35 -5.36 20.18
C HIS A 121 0.08 -5.98 21.52
N LYS A 122 0.48 -7.25 21.49
CA LYS A 122 1.24 -7.81 22.62
C LYS A 122 2.55 -7.02 22.71
N GLU A 123 2.89 -6.54 23.90
CA GLU A 123 4.18 -5.87 24.11
C GLU A 123 5.29 -6.85 23.73
N GLU A 124 6.02 -6.49 22.69
CA GLU A 124 7.06 -7.33 22.13
C GLU A 124 8.15 -6.49 21.51
N THR A 125 9.32 -7.09 21.44
CA THR A 125 10.46 -6.51 20.77
C THR A 125 10.37 -6.85 19.28
N GLY A 126 10.32 -5.83 18.43
CA GLY A 126 10.33 -5.97 16.98
C GLY A 126 11.72 -5.69 16.40
N THR A 127 12.01 -6.29 15.25
CA THR A 127 13.19 -5.98 14.45
C THR A 127 12.76 -5.30 13.15
N ALA A 128 13.38 -4.17 12.84
CA ALA A 128 13.18 -3.44 11.60
C ALA A 128 14.49 -3.35 10.82
N ALA A 129 14.42 -3.59 9.52
CA ALA A 129 15.51 -3.25 8.62
C ALA A 129 15.66 -1.73 8.53
N VAL A 130 16.90 -1.25 8.47
CA VAL A 130 17.20 0.15 8.18
C VAL A 130 16.74 0.43 6.76
N PHE A 131 15.88 1.43 6.58
CA PHE A 131 15.18 1.65 5.31
C PHE A 131 16.12 1.96 4.14
N TRP A 132 17.23 2.64 4.41
CA TRP A 132 18.28 2.99 3.45
C TRP A 132 19.45 1.99 3.41
N ASP A 133 19.31 0.82 4.03
CA ASP A 133 20.31 -0.24 3.87
C ASP A 133 20.37 -0.67 2.38
N PRO A 134 21.55 -0.67 1.74
CA PRO A 134 21.66 -0.87 0.31
C PRO A 134 21.29 -2.29 -0.13
N ILE A 135 21.51 -3.28 0.73
CA ILE A 135 21.14 -4.68 0.45
C ILE A 135 19.62 -4.79 0.50
N TYR A 136 19.00 -4.27 1.56
CA TYR A 136 17.54 -4.27 1.70
C TYR A 136 16.87 -3.53 0.55
N ALA A 137 17.34 -2.32 0.19
CA ALA A 137 16.81 -1.56 -0.93
C ALA A 137 16.93 -2.33 -2.25
N SER A 138 18.10 -2.91 -2.54
CA SER A 138 18.31 -3.72 -3.76
C SER A 138 17.36 -4.91 -3.83
N GLU A 139 17.18 -5.65 -2.74
CA GLU A 139 16.32 -6.83 -2.73
C GLU A 139 14.84 -6.48 -2.83
N ARG A 140 14.39 -5.36 -2.25
CA ARG A 140 13.03 -4.86 -2.45
C ARG A 140 12.76 -4.47 -3.91
N LYS A 141 13.73 -3.85 -4.58
CA LYS A 141 13.61 -3.54 -6.01
C LYS A 141 13.53 -4.81 -6.86
N ALA A 142 14.32 -5.84 -6.53
CA ALA A 142 14.25 -7.13 -7.20
C ALA A 142 12.87 -7.81 -6.99
N LEU A 143 12.30 -7.72 -5.77
CA LEU A 143 10.94 -8.19 -5.49
C LEU A 143 9.91 -7.45 -6.38
N MET A 144 9.95 -6.12 -6.43
CA MET A 144 9.00 -5.34 -7.25
C MET A 144 9.13 -5.65 -8.74
N LYS A 145 10.36 -5.85 -9.23
CA LYS A 145 10.62 -6.28 -10.60
C LYS A 145 9.99 -7.64 -10.90
N ALA A 146 10.20 -8.64 -10.04
CA ALA A 146 9.62 -9.97 -10.22
C ALA A 146 8.08 -9.94 -10.18
N LEU A 147 7.49 -9.14 -9.29
CA LEU A 147 6.04 -8.91 -9.26
C LEU A 147 5.52 -8.26 -10.54
N GLY A 148 6.24 -7.26 -11.07
CA GLY A 148 5.90 -6.60 -12.33
C GLY A 148 5.96 -7.54 -13.53
N GLU A 149 7.05 -8.30 -13.66
CA GLU A 149 7.23 -9.31 -14.71
C GLU A 149 6.10 -10.35 -14.71
N ARG A 150 5.58 -10.70 -13.53
CA ARG A 150 4.49 -11.66 -13.40
C ARG A 150 3.11 -11.05 -13.64
N PHE A 151 2.83 -9.88 -13.09
CA PHE A 151 1.46 -9.39 -12.94
C PHE A 151 1.14 -8.07 -13.65
N ALA A 152 2.11 -7.32 -14.17
CA ALA A 152 1.83 -6.04 -14.83
C ALA A 152 0.98 -6.17 -16.11
N GLY A 153 0.99 -7.35 -16.75
CA GLY A 153 0.15 -7.66 -17.90
C GLY A 153 -1.28 -8.14 -17.54
N ASN A 154 -1.57 -8.42 -16.27
CA ASN A 154 -2.90 -8.90 -15.89
C ASN A 154 -3.88 -7.71 -15.79
N PRO A 155 -5.00 -7.72 -16.54
CA PRO A 155 -5.90 -6.58 -16.61
C PRO A 155 -6.70 -6.36 -15.32
N ALA A 156 -6.86 -7.35 -14.45
CA ALA A 156 -7.52 -7.18 -13.16
C ALA A 156 -6.64 -6.42 -12.16
N VAL A 157 -5.31 -6.51 -12.27
CA VAL A 157 -4.37 -5.76 -11.41
C VAL A 157 -4.39 -4.29 -11.78
N LYS A 158 -5.09 -3.49 -10.97
CA LYS A 158 -5.25 -2.04 -11.18
C LYS A 158 -4.37 -1.20 -10.26
N ILE A 159 -4.11 -1.70 -9.06
CA ILE A 159 -3.38 -0.97 -8.01
C ILE A 159 -2.29 -1.89 -7.44
N VAL A 160 -1.10 -1.34 -7.21
CA VAL A 160 -0.01 -2.02 -6.50
C VAL A 160 0.39 -1.19 -5.29
N ALA A 161 0.48 -1.83 -4.12
CA ALA A 161 0.96 -1.16 -2.92
C ALA A 161 2.49 -1.14 -2.88
N SER A 162 3.06 0.05 -2.71
CA SER A 162 4.48 0.22 -2.36
C SER A 162 4.59 0.72 -0.93
N ASN A 163 5.53 0.18 -0.16
CA ASN A 163 5.67 0.47 1.27
C ASN A 163 6.80 1.48 1.51
N PRO A 164 6.53 2.78 1.68
CA PRO A 164 7.61 3.77 1.82
C PRO A 164 8.38 3.62 3.14
N ALA A 165 7.69 3.36 4.25
CA ALA A 165 8.26 3.51 5.60
C ALA A 165 7.53 2.67 6.66
N GLY A 166 7.58 1.34 6.52
CA GLY A 166 6.99 0.41 7.46
C GLY A 166 8.04 -0.46 8.16
N ALA A 167 8.03 -0.50 9.49
CA ALA A 167 8.91 -1.35 10.31
C ALA A 167 8.31 -2.72 10.67
N ARG A 168 7.00 -2.88 10.51
CA ARG A 168 6.25 -4.08 10.93
C ARG A 168 5.29 -4.60 9.87
N THR A 169 4.65 -3.68 9.16
CA THR A 169 3.57 -3.95 8.20
C THR A 169 3.77 -3.07 6.95
N ASN A 170 2.82 -3.11 6.02
CA ASN A 170 2.77 -2.19 4.87
C ASN A 170 2.03 -0.88 5.14
N ASP A 171 1.77 -0.54 6.41
CA ASP A 171 1.38 0.83 6.78
C ASP A 171 2.64 1.64 7.08
N TRP A 172 2.50 2.97 7.05
CA TRP A 172 3.52 3.87 7.56
C TRP A 172 3.63 3.70 9.07
N ASN A 173 4.66 2.97 9.51
CA ASN A 173 4.91 2.71 10.91
C ASN A 173 6.42 2.74 11.17
N ILE A 174 6.90 3.91 11.59
CA ILE A 174 8.28 4.10 12.04
C ILE A 174 8.29 4.08 13.58
N PRO A 175 9.07 3.19 14.22
CA PRO A 175 9.29 3.20 15.65
C PRO A 175 9.81 4.56 16.09
N LYS A 176 9.17 5.15 17.09
CA LYS A 176 9.29 6.58 17.40
C LYS A 176 9.18 6.90 18.89
N THR A 177 9.37 5.91 19.77
CA THR A 177 9.64 6.22 21.19
C THR A 177 10.93 7.02 21.30
N ARG A 178 11.22 7.63 22.45
CA ARG A 178 12.48 8.36 22.65
C ARG A 178 13.70 7.48 22.33
N ALA A 179 13.69 6.25 22.85
CA ALA A 179 14.76 5.28 22.59
C ALA A 179 14.87 4.92 21.10
N ASP A 180 13.74 4.73 20.40
CA ASP A 180 13.77 4.45 18.96
C ASP A 180 14.33 5.62 18.16
N VAL A 181 13.95 6.86 18.51
CA VAL A 181 14.47 8.07 17.87
C VAL A 181 15.98 8.17 18.04
N ASP A 182 16.49 7.88 19.24
CA ASP A 182 17.92 7.88 19.52
C ASP A 182 18.63 6.76 18.72
N ASN A 183 18.05 5.55 18.67
CA ASN A 183 18.56 4.43 17.86
C ASN A 183 18.65 4.79 16.37
N TRP A 184 17.59 5.38 15.80
CA TRP A 184 17.58 5.84 14.42
C TRP A 184 18.70 6.86 14.14
N LYS A 185 18.91 7.82 15.06
CA LYS A 185 19.98 8.80 14.93
C LYS A 185 21.37 8.16 14.99
N THR A 186 21.59 7.17 15.86
CA THR A 186 22.84 6.40 15.92
C THR A 186 23.12 5.65 14.62
N LEU A 187 22.08 5.17 13.94
CA LEU A 187 22.17 4.54 12.61
C LEU A 187 22.35 5.56 11.47
N GLY A 188 22.42 6.86 11.82
CA GLY A 188 22.62 7.96 10.90
C GLY A 188 21.36 8.36 10.14
N PHE A 189 20.17 8.22 10.75
CA PHE A 189 18.92 8.70 10.16
C PHE A 189 19.01 10.19 9.80
N THR A 190 18.57 10.51 8.60
CA THR A 190 18.19 11.87 8.19
C THR A 190 16.83 11.79 7.47
N PRO A 191 16.03 12.87 7.46
CA PRO A 191 14.84 12.93 6.61
C PRO A 191 15.13 12.58 5.16
N ASP A 192 16.27 13.04 4.61
CA ASP A 192 16.67 12.79 3.23
C ASP A 192 16.90 11.29 2.96
N LYS A 193 17.58 10.56 3.84
CA LYS A 193 17.75 9.11 3.69
C LYS A 193 16.42 8.35 3.65
N LEU A 194 15.44 8.77 4.45
CA LEU A 194 14.11 8.18 4.41
C LEU A 194 13.40 8.51 3.09
N ILE A 195 13.47 9.76 2.64
CA ILE A 195 12.85 10.20 1.39
C ILE A 195 13.48 9.48 0.19
N GLU A 196 14.81 9.39 0.12
CA GLU A 196 15.54 8.69 -0.93
C GLU A 196 15.20 7.20 -0.95
N ALA A 197 15.28 6.50 0.20
CA ALA A 197 14.95 5.09 0.28
C ALA A 197 13.49 4.79 -0.12
N ALA A 198 12.55 5.64 0.32
CA ALA A 198 11.14 5.50 -0.02
C ALA A 198 10.89 5.77 -1.51
N THR A 199 11.49 6.81 -2.07
CA THR A 199 11.30 7.16 -3.49
C THR A 199 11.96 6.15 -4.42
N ASP A 200 13.11 5.56 -4.06
CA ASP A 200 13.78 4.51 -4.84
C ASP A 200 12.92 3.23 -4.98
N VAL A 201 12.28 2.77 -3.89
CA VAL A 201 11.38 1.61 -3.98
C VAL A 201 10.06 1.93 -4.71
N ILE A 202 9.53 3.16 -4.56
CA ILE A 202 8.34 3.59 -5.29
C ILE A 202 8.64 3.71 -6.78
N ASP A 203 9.78 4.27 -7.18
CA ASP A 203 10.26 4.35 -8.56
C ASP A 203 10.38 2.95 -9.18
N ALA A 204 11.02 2.01 -8.46
CA ALA A 204 11.09 0.62 -8.91
C ALA A 204 9.71 -0.02 -9.08
N THR A 205 8.75 0.29 -8.18
CA THR A 205 7.36 -0.18 -8.30
C THR A 205 6.69 0.41 -9.54
N MET A 206 6.78 1.72 -9.74
CA MET A 206 6.19 2.45 -10.87
C MET A 206 6.71 1.97 -12.23
N ARG A 207 8.02 1.64 -12.30
CA ARG A 207 8.66 1.08 -13.50
C ARG A 207 8.28 -0.37 -13.77
N SER A 208 8.14 -1.17 -12.71
CA SER A 208 7.76 -2.59 -12.82
C SER A 208 6.30 -2.76 -13.21
N PHE A 209 5.46 -1.78 -12.90
CA PHE A 209 4.03 -1.76 -13.20
C PHE A 209 3.67 -0.50 -13.99
N PRO A 210 4.03 -0.37 -15.27
CA PRO A 210 3.94 0.89 -16.01
C PRO A 210 2.50 1.39 -16.23
N HIS A 211 1.49 0.53 -16.11
CA HIS A 211 0.09 0.84 -16.43
C HIS A 211 -0.87 0.71 -15.23
N GLN A 212 -0.34 0.51 -14.02
CA GLN A 212 -1.12 0.42 -12.80
C GLN A 212 -0.99 1.70 -11.99
N TYR A 213 -1.94 1.94 -11.11
CA TYR A 213 -1.75 2.91 -10.04
C TYR A 213 -0.85 2.34 -8.95
N VAL A 214 -0.08 3.20 -8.29
CA VAL A 214 0.66 2.82 -7.08
C VAL A 214 0.04 3.52 -5.89
N THR A 215 -0.30 2.75 -4.86
CA THR A 215 -0.77 3.28 -3.58
C THR A 215 0.33 3.24 -2.54
N ILE A 216 0.46 4.32 -1.77
CA ILE A 216 1.38 4.39 -0.64
C ILE A 216 0.61 4.77 0.64
N ALA A 217 0.92 4.08 1.72
CA ALA A 217 0.49 4.50 3.04
C ALA A 217 1.34 5.68 3.52
N VAL A 218 0.73 6.70 4.11
CA VAL A 218 1.43 7.89 4.62
C VAL A 218 1.28 8.05 6.13
N GLY A 219 2.22 8.76 6.75
CA GLY A 219 2.27 8.90 8.20
C GLY A 219 3.32 9.91 8.67
N ARG A 220 3.50 9.98 10.00
CA ARG A 220 4.49 10.81 10.69
C ARG A 220 5.69 10.00 11.13
N ALA A 221 6.88 10.60 11.02
CA ALA A 221 8.10 10.10 11.64
C ALA A 221 8.36 10.74 13.04
N GLY A 222 7.49 11.65 13.50
CA GLY A 222 7.56 12.19 14.86
C GLY A 222 8.77 13.11 15.04
N LYS A 223 9.62 12.86 16.05
CA LYS A 223 10.83 13.69 16.30
C LYS A 223 11.99 13.42 15.33
N LEU A 224 11.80 12.52 14.38
CA LEU A 224 12.77 12.27 13.30
C LEU A 224 12.64 13.27 12.14
N GLU A 225 11.51 13.96 12.05
CA GLU A 225 11.23 14.92 10.99
C GLU A 225 11.20 16.37 11.52
N PRO A 226 11.57 17.37 10.69
CA PRO A 226 11.64 18.77 11.11
C PRO A 226 10.24 19.37 11.36
N THR A 227 9.24 18.93 10.62
CA THR A 227 7.83 19.32 10.79
C THR A 227 6.93 18.09 10.62
N PRO A 228 5.70 18.11 11.16
CA PRO A 228 4.77 17.01 10.98
C PRO A 228 4.57 16.66 9.50
N ASP A 229 4.66 15.37 9.19
CA ASP A 229 4.43 14.81 7.85
C ASP A 229 5.48 15.24 6.80
N TYR A 230 6.60 15.87 7.19
CA TYR A 230 7.60 16.41 6.26
C TYR A 230 8.07 15.37 5.24
N CYS A 231 8.47 14.18 5.70
CA CYS A 231 9.00 13.14 4.81
C CYS A 231 7.92 12.65 3.84
N ALA A 232 6.71 12.36 4.35
CA ALA A 232 5.58 11.94 3.53
C ALA A 232 5.23 12.98 2.46
N ARG A 233 5.19 14.27 2.82
CA ARG A 233 4.92 15.37 1.88
C ARG A 233 5.97 15.45 0.77
N LYS A 234 7.25 15.34 1.12
CA LYS A 234 8.36 15.36 0.14
C LYS A 234 8.30 14.16 -0.80
N ILE A 235 8.04 12.96 -0.27
CA ILE A 235 7.83 11.75 -1.09
C ILE A 235 6.67 11.94 -2.07
N ILE A 236 5.49 12.39 -1.59
CA ILE A 236 4.32 12.62 -2.45
C ILE A 236 4.64 13.64 -3.56
N GLN A 237 5.26 14.77 -3.21
CA GLN A 237 5.61 15.82 -4.17
C GLN A 237 6.55 15.30 -5.26
N GLN A 238 7.60 14.58 -4.87
CA GLN A 238 8.55 14.00 -5.80
C GLN A 238 7.89 12.95 -6.71
N VAL A 239 7.19 11.99 -6.13
CA VAL A 239 6.56 10.91 -6.91
C VAL A 239 5.49 11.45 -7.87
N ARG A 240 4.71 12.46 -7.48
CA ARG A 240 3.71 13.06 -8.38
C ARG A 240 4.31 13.89 -9.50
N ARG A 241 5.46 14.52 -9.26
CA ARG A 241 6.21 15.22 -10.31
C ARG A 241 6.75 14.21 -11.33
N ASP A 242 7.30 13.11 -10.85
CA ASP A 242 7.97 12.12 -11.69
C ASP A 242 6.96 11.17 -12.38
N TYR A 243 5.80 10.92 -11.75
CA TYR A 243 4.71 10.06 -12.23
C TYR A 243 3.33 10.74 -12.10
N PRO A 244 3.04 11.76 -12.94
CA PRO A 244 1.77 12.50 -12.86
C PRO A 244 0.56 11.57 -13.00
N GLY A 245 -0.42 11.73 -12.10
CA GLY A 245 -1.68 10.99 -12.12
C GLY A 245 -1.60 9.51 -11.69
N ARG A 246 -0.44 8.98 -11.30
CA ARG A 246 -0.30 7.54 -10.97
C ARG A 246 -0.27 7.21 -9.48
N LEU A 247 -0.12 8.21 -8.62
CA LEU A 247 0.03 8.02 -7.17
C LEU A 247 -1.28 8.20 -6.41
N ILE A 248 -1.70 7.14 -5.72
CA ILE A 248 -2.79 7.17 -4.74
C ILE A 248 -2.19 7.35 -3.34
N VAL A 249 -2.60 8.40 -2.63
CA VAL A 249 -2.17 8.64 -1.25
C VAL A 249 -3.17 8.05 -0.28
N GLN A 250 -2.71 7.12 0.55
CA GLN A 250 -3.58 6.32 1.42
C GLN A 250 -3.20 6.44 2.89
N LYS A 251 -4.18 6.31 3.78
CA LYS A 251 -3.92 6.07 5.22
C LYS A 251 -4.65 4.83 5.73
N ASN A 252 -3.91 3.97 6.44
CA ASN A 252 -4.43 2.67 6.91
C ASN A 252 -4.90 2.68 8.37
N ASN A 253 -5.63 3.73 8.77
CA ASN A 253 -6.24 3.79 10.10
C ASN A 253 -7.58 4.54 10.12
N LEU A 254 -8.37 4.44 9.03
CA LEU A 254 -9.72 4.99 9.02
C LEU A 254 -10.57 4.31 10.10
N SER A 255 -11.31 5.11 10.86
CA SER A 255 -12.12 4.64 11.99
C SER A 255 -13.21 5.65 12.30
N ALA A 256 -14.13 5.32 13.21
CA ALA A 256 -15.19 6.23 13.64
C ALA A 256 -14.63 7.45 14.40
N LYS A 257 -13.37 7.38 14.83
CA LYS A 257 -12.64 8.47 15.51
C LYS A 257 -11.86 9.35 14.56
N THR A 258 -11.77 9.00 13.28
CA THR A 258 -11.13 9.84 12.28
C THR A 258 -11.86 11.18 12.23
N ALA A 259 -11.11 12.27 12.32
CA ALA A 259 -11.67 13.61 12.18
C ALA A 259 -12.32 13.74 10.80
N PRO A 260 -13.48 14.44 10.67
CA PRO A 260 -14.06 14.71 9.36
C PRO A 260 -13.11 15.58 8.53
N ALA A 261 -13.25 15.53 7.20
CA ALA A 261 -12.51 16.42 6.32
C ALA A 261 -12.70 17.90 6.73
N PRO A 262 -11.63 18.73 6.70
CA PRO A 262 -10.31 18.46 6.12
C PRO A 262 -9.30 17.80 7.08
N GLY A 263 -9.74 17.29 8.23
CA GLY A 263 -8.91 16.54 9.19
C GLY A 263 -8.19 17.35 10.27
N GLY A 264 -8.32 18.68 10.28
CA GLY A 264 -7.64 19.54 11.26
C GLY A 264 -6.12 19.27 11.31
N ASP A 265 -5.57 19.11 12.51
CA ASP A 265 -4.14 18.80 12.73
C ASP A 265 -3.82 17.28 12.71
N SER A 266 -4.83 16.45 12.43
CA SER A 266 -4.66 15.00 12.39
C SER A 266 -3.82 14.55 11.18
N ILE A 267 -3.39 13.29 11.20
CA ILE A 267 -2.69 12.69 10.06
C ILE A 267 -3.53 12.69 8.78
N PHE A 268 -4.86 12.76 8.87
CA PHE A 268 -5.71 12.80 7.67
C PHE A 268 -5.64 14.13 6.91
N ARG A 269 -5.01 15.17 7.48
CA ARG A 269 -4.81 16.44 6.78
C ARG A 269 -4.00 16.27 5.49
N ILE A 270 -2.94 15.46 5.52
CA ILE A 270 -2.14 15.19 4.31
C ILE A 270 -2.95 14.44 3.26
N VAL A 271 -3.88 13.56 3.69
CA VAL A 271 -4.79 12.86 2.77
C VAL A 271 -5.71 13.88 2.10
N TRP A 272 -6.36 14.78 2.85
CA TRP A 272 -7.19 15.84 2.27
C TRP A 272 -6.45 16.71 1.25
N GLU A 273 -5.22 17.09 1.55
CA GLU A 273 -4.37 17.92 0.68
C GLU A 273 -3.82 17.14 -0.53
N SER A 274 -3.89 15.81 -0.49
CA SER A 274 -3.44 14.94 -1.58
C SER A 274 -4.53 14.55 -2.56
N ARG A 275 -5.77 15.05 -2.43
CA ARG A 275 -6.85 14.81 -3.41
C ARG A 275 -6.44 15.22 -4.84
N PRO A 276 -7.05 14.63 -5.89
CA PRO A 276 -8.21 13.74 -5.85
C PRO A 276 -7.87 12.27 -5.57
N ASP A 277 -6.64 11.83 -5.81
CA ASP A 277 -6.30 10.40 -5.80
C ASP A 277 -5.88 9.95 -4.40
N VAL A 278 -6.89 9.66 -3.59
CA VAL A 278 -6.72 9.26 -2.19
C VAL A 278 -7.61 8.09 -1.82
N ALA A 279 -7.18 7.33 -0.83
CA ALA A 279 -7.89 6.15 -0.35
C ALA A 279 -7.65 5.96 1.15
N ALA A 280 -8.31 4.95 1.73
CA ALA A 280 -8.00 4.50 3.07
C ALA A 280 -8.15 2.99 3.22
N GLN A 281 -7.57 2.50 4.31
CA GLN A 281 -7.90 1.20 4.87
C GLN A 281 -8.44 1.41 6.28
N MET A 282 -9.43 0.60 6.66
CA MET A 282 -9.93 0.54 8.02
C MET A 282 -8.79 0.22 9.01
N LEU A 283 -8.85 0.82 10.19
CA LEU A 283 -7.92 0.57 11.29
C LEU A 283 -8.00 -0.89 11.75
N TRP A 284 -9.21 -1.42 11.89
CA TRP A 284 -9.51 -2.77 12.31
C TRP A 284 -10.84 -3.23 11.69
N PHE A 285 -11.28 -4.45 11.97
CA PHE A 285 -12.66 -4.85 11.68
C PHE A 285 -13.58 -4.39 12.82
N SER A 286 -14.88 -4.29 12.54
CA SER A 286 -15.91 -3.89 13.51
C SER A 286 -16.77 -5.07 13.97
N TYR A 287 -17.07 -6.04 13.10
CA TYR A 287 -17.84 -7.23 13.44
C TYR A 287 -17.04 -8.16 14.35
N GLY A 288 -17.63 -8.59 15.47
CA GLY A 288 -16.97 -9.47 16.44
C GLY A 288 -15.82 -8.83 17.24
N ASP A 289 -15.54 -7.53 17.08
CA ASP A 289 -14.51 -6.83 17.84
C ASP A 289 -15.01 -6.38 19.22
N ASN A 290 -14.71 -7.16 20.25
CA ASN A 290 -15.04 -6.82 21.63
C ASN A 290 -14.17 -5.70 22.23
N THR A 291 -13.12 -5.26 21.53
CA THR A 291 -12.24 -4.16 22.00
C THR A 291 -12.72 -2.78 21.55
N CYS A 292 -13.69 -2.71 20.64
CA CYS A 292 -14.17 -1.45 20.09
C CYS A 292 -13.07 -0.61 19.40
N ARG A 293 -12.06 -1.23 18.79
CA ARG A 293 -10.88 -0.53 18.25
C ARG A 293 -11.24 0.48 17.17
N ASN A 294 -12.14 0.11 16.25
CA ASN A 294 -12.66 1.05 15.24
C ASN A 294 -13.51 2.19 15.82
N ASN A 295 -13.99 2.05 17.06
CA ASN A 295 -14.69 3.10 17.81
C ASN A 295 -13.77 3.79 18.84
N GLY A 296 -12.44 3.62 18.72
CA GLY A 296 -11.47 4.19 19.66
C GLY A 296 -11.58 3.65 21.07
N HIS A 297 -11.86 2.36 21.21
CA HIS A 297 -12.02 1.65 22.49
C HIS A 297 -13.16 2.20 23.35
N ARG A 298 -14.17 2.81 22.72
CA ARG A 298 -15.38 3.30 23.39
C ARG A 298 -16.53 2.32 23.21
N SER A 299 -17.02 1.79 24.33
CA SER A 299 -18.22 0.94 24.39
C SER A 299 -19.47 1.80 24.69
N PRO A 300 -20.66 1.46 24.16
CA PRO A 300 -20.93 0.37 23.22
C PRO A 300 -20.42 0.71 21.80
N CYS A 301 -19.84 -0.28 21.12
CA CYS A 301 -19.42 -0.19 19.71
C CYS A 301 -20.25 -1.14 18.85
N LYS A 302 -21.44 -0.70 18.44
CA LYS A 302 -22.22 -1.48 17.47
C LYS A 302 -21.46 -1.52 16.14
N ALA A 303 -21.21 -2.73 15.63
CA ALA A 303 -20.38 -2.94 14.45
C ALA A 303 -20.90 -2.15 13.24
N GLU A 304 -22.19 -2.27 12.93
CA GLU A 304 -22.85 -1.57 11.83
C GLU A 304 -22.68 -0.05 11.91
N THR A 305 -23.01 0.55 13.06
CA THR A 305 -22.93 1.99 13.26
C THR A 305 -21.49 2.49 13.18
N THR A 306 -20.55 1.73 13.77
CA THR A 306 -19.12 2.08 13.81
C THR A 306 -18.52 2.07 12.41
N LEU A 307 -18.75 1.01 11.64
CA LEU A 307 -18.24 0.91 10.28
C LEU A 307 -18.90 1.94 9.36
N ARG A 308 -20.24 2.12 9.46
CA ARG A 308 -20.97 3.11 8.66
C ARG A 308 -20.45 4.53 8.91
N GLN A 309 -20.20 4.91 10.16
CA GLN A 309 -19.60 6.19 10.49
C GLN A 309 -18.19 6.34 9.91
N SER A 310 -17.36 5.29 9.99
CA SER A 310 -16.01 5.29 9.43
C SER A 310 -16.03 5.52 7.90
N VAL A 311 -16.91 4.81 7.19
CA VAL A 311 -17.14 4.96 5.75
C VAL A 311 -17.63 6.37 5.40
N ALA A 312 -18.64 6.87 6.12
CA ALA A 312 -19.17 8.22 5.92
C ALA A 312 -18.08 9.29 6.08
N THR A 313 -17.25 9.18 7.13
CA THR A 313 -16.08 10.05 7.32
C THR A 313 -15.11 9.93 6.15
N GLY A 314 -14.77 8.72 5.70
CA GLY A 314 -13.89 8.51 4.56
C GLY A 314 -14.40 9.18 3.28
N ALA A 315 -15.71 9.09 3.00
CA ALA A 315 -16.32 9.77 1.87
C ALA A 315 -16.19 11.30 1.91
N THR A 316 -16.17 11.92 3.10
CA THR A 316 -15.92 13.37 3.21
C THR A 316 -14.56 13.80 2.67
N TYR A 317 -13.58 12.89 2.63
CA TYR A 317 -12.27 13.13 2.04
C TYR A 317 -12.23 12.92 0.52
N GLY A 318 -13.33 12.50 -0.11
CA GLY A 318 -13.34 12.14 -1.53
C GLY A 318 -12.48 10.92 -1.84
N MET A 319 -12.38 9.97 -0.90
CA MET A 319 -11.66 8.72 -1.11
C MET A 319 -12.22 7.97 -2.30
N LYS A 320 -11.34 7.52 -3.20
CA LYS A 320 -11.70 6.73 -4.36
C LYS A 320 -12.20 5.36 -3.93
N TYR A 321 -11.45 4.70 -3.08
CA TYR A 321 -11.85 3.43 -2.47
C TYR A 321 -11.51 3.39 -0.98
N ILE A 322 -12.15 2.44 -0.30
CA ILE A 322 -11.87 2.09 1.09
C ILE A 322 -11.65 0.58 1.17
N GLU A 323 -10.51 0.17 1.71
CA GLU A 323 -10.24 -1.21 2.09
C GLU A 323 -10.93 -1.55 3.43
N ILE A 324 -11.88 -2.48 3.39
CA ILE A 324 -12.67 -2.95 4.55
C ILE A 324 -12.29 -4.41 4.82
N TYR A 325 -12.07 -4.77 6.08
CA TYR A 325 -11.69 -6.15 6.45
C TYR A 325 -12.74 -7.16 5.98
N GLU A 326 -12.28 -8.30 5.47
CA GLU A 326 -13.14 -9.39 4.98
C GLU A 326 -14.19 -9.81 6.01
N GLU A 327 -13.84 -9.82 7.29
CA GLU A 327 -14.80 -10.08 8.38
C GLU A 327 -16.02 -9.15 8.38
N ASP A 328 -15.80 -7.85 8.12
CA ASP A 328 -16.88 -6.87 8.00
C ASP A 328 -17.63 -7.01 6.66
N VAL A 329 -16.91 -7.33 5.58
CA VAL A 329 -17.50 -7.53 4.25
C VAL A 329 -18.52 -8.66 4.26
N LEU A 330 -18.21 -9.73 4.98
CA LEU A 330 -19.05 -10.94 5.07
C LEU A 330 -20.26 -10.75 5.98
N HIS A 331 -20.11 -10.00 7.07
CA HIS A 331 -21.12 -9.98 8.14
C HIS A 331 -21.92 -8.69 8.26
N LEU A 332 -21.56 -7.63 7.51
CA LEU A 332 -22.26 -6.34 7.54
C LEU A 332 -22.74 -5.90 6.13
N PRO A 333 -23.48 -6.75 5.38
CA PRO A 333 -23.79 -6.52 3.97
C PRO A 333 -24.52 -5.20 3.69
N ASP A 334 -25.35 -4.72 4.63
CA ASP A 334 -26.03 -3.43 4.52
C ASP A 334 -25.06 -2.25 4.54
N VAL A 335 -24.02 -2.33 5.38
CA VAL A 335 -22.99 -1.30 5.47
C VAL A 335 -22.09 -1.34 4.23
N ILE A 336 -21.82 -2.53 3.68
CA ILE A 336 -21.07 -2.68 2.43
C ILE A 336 -21.82 -2.09 1.25
N ARG A 337 -23.14 -2.34 1.13
CA ARG A 337 -23.99 -1.68 0.11
C ARG A 337 -23.97 -0.17 0.25
N TYR A 338 -24.13 0.34 1.47
CA TYR A 338 -24.02 1.77 1.75
C TYR A 338 -22.66 2.35 1.34
N ALA A 339 -21.57 1.63 1.62
CA ALA A 339 -20.22 2.07 1.27
C ALA A 339 -20.00 2.10 -0.25
N HIS A 340 -20.45 1.07 -0.95
CA HIS A 340 -20.43 1.00 -2.41
C HIS A 340 -21.15 2.20 -3.02
N GLU A 341 -22.42 2.41 -2.68
CA GLU A 341 -23.24 3.53 -3.17
C GLU A 341 -22.61 4.90 -2.91
N LEU A 342 -21.86 5.05 -1.81
CA LEU A 342 -21.26 6.31 -1.44
C LEU A 342 -19.95 6.57 -2.20
N LEU A 343 -19.17 5.53 -2.48
CA LEU A 343 -17.81 5.64 -3.02
C LEU A 343 -17.75 5.55 -4.55
N THR A 344 -18.75 4.93 -5.19
CA THR A 344 -18.82 4.79 -6.66
C THR A 344 -19.43 5.99 -7.38
N LYS A 345 -19.93 6.99 -6.64
CA LYS A 345 -20.46 8.25 -7.17
C LYS A 345 -19.42 9.17 -7.80
#